data_AF-A0A9E4HX88-F1
#
_entry.id   AF-A0A9E4HX88-F1
#
_cell.length_a   1.000
_cell.length_b   1.000
_cell.length_c   1.000
_cell.angle_alpha   90.00
_cell.angle_beta   90.00
_cell.angle_gamma   90.00
#
_symmetry.space_group_name_H-M   'P 1'
#
loop_
_entity.id
_entity.type
_entity.pdbx_description
1 polymer ?
#
loop_
_entity_poly.entity_id
_entity_poly.type
_entity_poly.pdbx_seq_one_letter_code
_entity_poly.pdbx_strand_id
1 'polypeptide(L)'
;MRPYYVIFDLIGGGMGGVEGRDGLDAVDSHGGNCALLSAEVMESLTPVRVLNTELAAGSGGAGAFRGSLGIFRDYEILSDNGIPTGYSTAGRPGTTPRYGESAAATAALRR
;
A
#
# COMPACT_ATOMS: atom_id res chain seq x y z
N MET A 1 -3.14 10.51 32.99
CA MET A 1 -3.74 10.51 31.64
C MET A 1 -3.40 9.17 30.97
N ARG A 2 -4.33 8.55 30.25
CA ARG A 2 -3.98 7.43 29.36
C ARG A 2 -3.19 8.00 28.17
N PRO A 3 -2.11 7.33 27.69
CA PRO A 3 -1.36 7.81 26.54
C PRO A 3 -2.24 7.82 25.29
N TYR A 4 -1.99 8.77 24.39
CA TYR A 4 -2.63 8.88 23.08
C TYR A 4 -1.55 8.70 22.01
N TYR A 5 -1.88 7.94 20.97
CA TYR A 5 -0.96 7.58 19.89
C TYR A 5 -1.53 8.05 18.56
N VAL A 6 -0.67 8.61 17.71
CA VAL A 6 -0.99 8.91 16.31
C VAL A 6 0.14 8.35 15.48
N ILE A 7 -0.22 7.51 14.52
CA ILE A 7 0.70 6.96 13.54
C ILE A 7 0.03 6.96 12.18
N PHE A 8 0.81 7.21 11.15
CA PHE A 8 0.39 7.09 9.77
C PHE A 8 1.39 6.20 9.06
N ASP A 9 0.90 5.44 8.10
CA ASP A 9 1.73 4.67 7.19
C ASP A 9 1.41 5.10 5.75
N LEU A 10 2.41 5.00 4.90
CA LEU A 10 2.34 5.35 3.49
C LEU A 10 2.49 4.07 2.68
N ILE A 11 1.36 3.53 2.24
CA ILE A 11 1.32 2.34 1.38
C ILE A 11 1.42 2.78 -0.08
N GLY A 12 2.58 2.57 -0.68
CA GLY A 12 2.85 2.89 -2.09
C GLY A 12 1.99 2.05 -3.06
N GLY A 13 1.61 2.66 -4.17
CA GLY A 13 0.81 2.04 -5.25
C GLY A 13 1.63 1.44 -6.41
N GLY A 14 2.94 1.69 -6.44
CA GLY A 14 3.87 1.25 -7.48
C GLY A 14 3.89 2.11 -8.76
N MET A 15 4.63 1.67 -9.77
CA MET A 15 4.81 2.34 -11.07
C MET A 15 4.20 1.52 -12.23
N GLY A 16 3.77 2.20 -13.29
CA GLY A 16 3.38 1.54 -14.55
C GLY A 16 4.52 0.82 -15.25
N GLY A 17 4.15 -0.18 -16.05
CA GLY A 17 5.06 -0.73 -17.04
C GLY A 17 5.39 0.33 -18.10
N VAL A 18 6.64 0.35 -18.54
CA VAL A 18 7.12 1.24 -19.60
C VAL A 18 7.75 0.41 -20.72
N GLU A 19 7.95 1.01 -21.88
CA GLU A 19 8.61 0.31 -22.98
C GLU A 19 9.98 -0.24 -22.54
N GLY A 20 10.15 -1.56 -22.68
CA GLY A 20 11.37 -2.27 -22.31
C GLY A 20 11.46 -2.70 -20.84
N ARG A 21 10.50 -2.37 -19.97
CA ARG A 21 10.57 -2.71 -18.55
C ARG A 21 9.22 -2.77 -17.83
N ASP A 22 9.03 -3.81 -17.04
CA ASP A 22 7.92 -3.90 -16.08
C ASP A 22 7.94 -2.74 -15.06
N GLY A 23 6.77 -2.46 -14.48
CA GLY A 23 6.62 -1.50 -13.40
C GLY A 23 7.38 -1.91 -12.14
N LEU A 24 7.89 -0.93 -11.40
CA LEU A 24 8.58 -1.16 -10.13
C LEU A 24 7.56 -1.48 -9.04
N ASP A 25 7.71 -2.66 -8.45
CA ASP A 25 6.84 -3.15 -7.37
C ASP A 25 7.05 -2.34 -6.08
N ALA A 26 5.99 -2.13 -5.30
CA ALA A 26 6.05 -1.55 -3.95
C ALA A 26 6.74 -0.17 -3.81
N VAL A 27 6.87 0.60 -4.89
CA VAL A 27 7.42 1.98 -4.83
C VAL A 27 6.32 3.02 -4.64
N ASP A 28 6.65 4.09 -3.92
CA ASP A 28 5.80 5.29 -3.88
C ASP A 28 6.18 6.25 -5.01
N SER A 29 5.42 6.16 -6.10
CA SER A 29 5.59 7.01 -7.29
C SER A 29 4.92 8.39 -7.15
N HIS A 30 4.02 8.58 -6.18
CA HIS A 30 3.17 9.78 -6.08
C HIS A 30 3.48 10.66 -4.87
N GLY A 31 3.90 10.07 -3.75
CA GLY A 31 4.21 10.78 -2.50
C GLY A 31 5.64 11.31 -2.40
N GLY A 32 6.42 11.25 -3.48
CA GLY A 32 7.78 11.80 -3.52
C GLY A 32 8.84 10.87 -2.94
N ASN A 33 8.71 9.56 -3.20
CA ASN A 33 9.63 8.51 -2.72
C ASN A 33 9.65 8.41 -1.19
N CYS A 34 8.48 8.52 -0.55
CA CYS A 34 8.36 8.23 0.86
C CYS A 34 8.50 6.72 1.09
N ALA A 35 9.30 6.35 2.10
CA ALA A 35 9.47 4.96 2.47
C ALA A 35 8.26 4.46 3.25
N LEU A 36 7.93 3.19 3.03
CA LEU A 36 7.03 2.43 3.90
C LEU A 36 7.55 2.46 5.35
N LEU A 37 6.69 2.70 6.33
CA LEU A 37 7.13 2.75 7.72
C LEU A 37 7.61 1.37 8.20
N SER A 38 8.77 1.31 8.87
CA SER A 38 9.27 0.06 9.45
C SER A 38 8.27 -0.50 10.47
N ALA A 39 8.05 -1.81 10.42
CA ALA A 39 7.17 -2.51 11.37
C ALA A 39 7.68 -2.34 12.80
N GLU A 40 8.99 -2.46 12.99
CA GLU A 40 9.67 -2.31 14.28
C GLU A 40 9.48 -0.90 14.86
N VAL A 41 9.57 0.13 14.02
CA VAL A 41 9.31 1.51 14.43
C VAL A 41 7.85 1.69 14.83
N MET A 42 6.90 1.17 14.05
CA MET A 42 5.48 1.31 14.38
C MET A 42 5.11 0.57 15.68
N GLU A 43 5.61 -0.65 15.86
CA GLU A 43 5.38 -1.50 17.03
C GLU A 43 6.04 -0.93 18.30
N SER A 44 7.18 -0.26 18.18
CA SER A 44 7.85 0.36 19.33
C SER A 44 7.20 1.67 19.77
N LEU A 45 6.54 2.38 18.86
CA LEU A 45 5.95 3.69 19.14
C LEU A 45 4.46 3.64 19.46
N THR A 46 3.74 2.58 19.05
CA THR A 46 2.28 2.51 19.15
C THR A 46 1.77 1.12 19.49
N PRO A 47 0.55 0.97 20.03
CA PRO A 47 -0.09 -0.33 20.26
C PRO A 47 -0.65 -0.92 18.96
N VAL A 48 0.15 -0.95 17.90
CA VAL A 48 -0.20 -1.56 16.60
C VAL A 48 0.88 -2.59 16.27
N ARG A 49 0.47 -3.78 15.84
CA ARG A 49 1.36 -4.84 15.35
C ARG A 49 1.19 -5.05 13.85
N VAL A 50 2.31 -5.23 13.15
CA VAL A 50 2.30 -5.64 11.75
C VAL A 50 2.31 -7.16 11.69
N LEU A 51 1.24 -7.75 11.17
CA LEU A 51 1.18 -9.22 11.03
C LEU A 51 1.84 -9.69 9.74
N ASN A 52 1.69 -8.91 8.66
CA ASN A 52 2.24 -9.25 7.36
C ASN A 52 2.60 -7.98 6.58
N THR A 53 3.62 -8.07 5.72
CA THR A 53 3.95 -7.07 4.71
C THR A 53 4.48 -7.81 3.50
N GLU A 54 3.68 -7.84 2.43
CA GLU A 54 4.00 -8.61 1.23
C GLU A 54 3.58 -7.88 -0.04
N LEU A 55 4.06 -8.37 -1.19
CA LEU A 55 3.54 -7.93 -2.48
C LEU A 55 2.16 -8.56 -2.71
N ALA A 56 1.18 -7.74 -3.08
CA ALA A 56 -0.15 -8.20 -3.43
C ALA A 56 -0.11 -8.95 -4.77
N ALA A 57 -0.02 -10.29 -4.70
CA ALA A 57 0.09 -11.14 -5.88
C ALA A 57 -1.08 -10.92 -6.85
N GLY A 58 -0.77 -10.77 -8.14
CA GLY A 58 -1.78 -10.55 -9.18
C GLY A 58 -2.38 -9.14 -9.23
N SER A 59 -1.88 -8.20 -8.42
CA SER A 59 -2.38 -6.81 -8.43
C SER A 59 -1.79 -5.94 -9.55
N GLY A 60 -0.82 -6.48 -10.31
CA GLY A 60 -0.19 -5.78 -11.42
C GLY A 60 -1.14 -5.61 -12.60
N GLY A 61 -1.17 -4.42 -13.19
CA GLY A 61 -1.91 -4.19 -14.43
C GLY A 61 -1.36 -5.06 -15.57
N ALA A 62 -2.24 -5.69 -16.35
CA ALA A 62 -1.83 -6.47 -17.52
C ALA A 62 -1.35 -5.56 -18.66
N GLY A 63 -0.35 -6.03 -19.43
CA GLY A 63 0.22 -5.31 -20.56
C GLY A 63 1.40 -6.05 -21.17
N ALA A 64 1.96 -5.55 -22.28
CA ALA A 64 3.20 -6.07 -22.86
C ALA A 64 4.39 -5.96 -21.87
N PHE A 65 4.37 -4.91 -21.06
CA PHE A 65 5.13 -4.75 -19.83
C PHE A 65 4.11 -4.61 -18.70
N ARG A 66 4.20 -5.45 -17.67
CA ARG A 66 3.20 -5.43 -16.59
C ARG A 66 3.34 -4.18 -15.73
N GLY A 67 2.24 -3.76 -15.12
CA GLY A 67 2.29 -2.81 -14.02
C GLY A 67 2.89 -3.43 -12.76
N SER A 68 3.19 -2.56 -11.80
CA SER A 68 3.68 -2.94 -10.47
C SER A 68 2.68 -3.75 -9.65
N LEU A 69 3.21 -4.67 -8.85
CA LEU A 69 2.53 -5.23 -7.69
C LEU A 69 2.44 -4.16 -6.59
N GLY A 70 1.27 -4.08 -5.97
CA GLY A 70 1.03 -3.25 -4.79
C GLY A 70 1.52 -3.94 -3.52
N ILE A 71 1.36 -3.27 -2.38
CA ILE A 71 1.68 -3.82 -1.07
C ILE A 71 0.39 -4.28 -0.39
N PHE A 72 0.41 -5.48 0.18
CA PHE A 72 -0.54 -5.93 1.17
C PHE A 72 0.10 -5.83 2.56
N ARG A 73 -0.60 -5.21 3.50
CA ARG A 73 -0.11 -5.01 4.87
C ARG A 73 -1.23 -5.19 5.87
N ASP A 74 -1.01 -6.10 6.82
CA ASP A 74 -1.99 -6.43 7.86
C ASP A 74 -1.59 -5.81 9.19
N TYR A 75 -2.57 -5.18 9.84
CA TYR A 75 -2.40 -4.49 11.11
C TYR A 75 -3.33 -5.06 12.16
N GLU A 76 -2.78 -5.31 13.35
CA GLU A 76 -3.53 -5.64 14.55
C GLU A 76 -3.46 -4.46 15.53
N ILE A 77 -4.63 -3.95 15.96
CA ILE A 77 -4.71 -2.90 16.98
C ILE A 77 -4.76 -3.59 18.35
N LEU A 78 -3.74 -3.36 19.18
CA LEU A 78 -3.57 -4.00 20.49
C LEU A 78 -4.21 -3.21 21.65
N SER A 79 -4.79 -2.03 21.37
CA SER A 79 -5.48 -1.21 22.36
C SER A 79 -6.99 -1.45 22.37
N ASP A 80 -7.61 -1.24 23.54
CA ASP A 80 -9.07 -1.36 23.72
C ASP A 80 -9.87 -0.49 22.72
N ASN A 81 -9.29 0.63 22.30
CA ASN A 81 -9.88 1.58 21.36
C ASN A 81 -8.85 1.97 20.30
N GLY A 82 -9.27 2.06 19.04
CA GLY A 82 -8.48 2.57 17.93
C GLY A 82 -9.38 2.95 16.75
N ILE A 83 -9.03 4.02 16.04
CA ILE A 83 -9.77 4.50 14.88
C ILE A 83 -8.85 4.46 13.66
N PRO A 84 -8.94 3.44 12.80
CA PRO A 84 -8.20 3.43 11.54
C PRO A 84 -8.86 4.41 10.55
N THR A 85 -8.05 5.26 9.93
CA THR A 85 -8.49 6.16 8.85
C THR A 85 -7.57 5.95 7.66
N GLY A 86 -8.16 5.82 6.46
CA GLY A 86 -7.42 5.65 5.22
C GLY A 86 -7.79 6.73 4.20
N TYR A 87 -6.81 7.15 3.42
CA TYR A 87 -7.00 7.97 2.24
C TYR A 87 -6.38 7.27 1.02
N SER A 88 -7.11 7.23 -0.08
CA SER A 88 -6.63 6.65 -1.34
C SER A 88 -7.01 7.55 -2.50
N THR A 89 -6.04 7.81 -3.37
CA THR A 89 -6.23 8.58 -4.61
C THR A 89 -6.73 7.70 -5.77
N ALA A 90 -6.54 6.37 -5.69
CA ALA A 90 -6.84 5.42 -6.76
C ALA A 90 -8.06 4.50 -6.50
N GLY A 91 -8.84 4.75 -5.45
CA GLY A 91 -9.99 3.90 -5.08
C GLY A 91 -11.32 4.20 -5.78
N ARG A 92 -11.40 5.21 -6.66
CA ARG A 92 -12.66 5.62 -7.31
C ARG A 92 -12.71 5.16 -8.76
N PRO A 93 -13.86 4.65 -9.25
CA PRO A 93 -14.07 4.44 -10.68
C PRO A 93 -13.82 5.76 -11.44
N GLY A 94 -12.79 5.80 -12.28
CA GLY A 94 -12.38 6.98 -13.05
C GLY A 94 -11.11 7.68 -12.57
N THR A 95 -10.57 7.34 -11.38
CA THR A 95 -9.22 7.74 -10.97
C THR A 95 -8.18 6.65 -11.21
N THR A 96 -8.59 5.53 -11.81
CA THR A 96 -7.68 4.53 -12.36
C THR A 96 -6.77 5.20 -13.39
N PRO A 97 -5.44 5.14 -13.22
CA PRO A 97 -4.51 5.75 -14.15
C PRO A 97 -4.76 5.26 -15.59
N ARG A 98 -4.87 6.18 -16.55
CA ARG A 98 -5.23 5.87 -17.94
C ARG A 98 -4.08 5.37 -18.81
N TYR A 99 -2.85 5.36 -18.28
CA TYR A 99 -1.63 4.95 -18.98
C TYR A 99 -0.96 3.81 -18.23
N GLY A 100 -1.13 2.56 -18.67
CA GLY A 100 -0.28 1.42 -18.26
C GLY A 100 -0.16 1.12 -16.75
N GLU A 101 -1.05 1.65 -15.91
CA GLU A 101 -0.84 1.77 -14.46
C GLU A 101 -2.00 1.18 -13.64
N SER A 102 -1.64 0.20 -12.80
CA SER A 102 -2.37 -0.41 -11.67
C SER A 102 -3.90 -0.51 -11.74
N ALA A 103 -4.43 -1.31 -12.67
CA ALA A 103 -5.85 -1.68 -12.67
C ALA A 103 -6.27 -2.74 -11.62
N ALA A 104 -5.36 -3.31 -10.81
CA ALA A 104 -5.69 -4.52 -10.05
C ALA A 104 -5.47 -4.46 -8.52
N ALA A 105 -5.60 -3.30 -7.88
CA ALA A 105 -5.53 -3.25 -6.40
C ALA A 105 -6.79 -3.78 -5.68
N THR A 106 -7.95 -3.91 -6.34
CA THR A 106 -9.22 -4.24 -5.64
C THR A 106 -9.63 -5.72 -5.70
N ALA A 107 -9.07 -6.52 -6.62
CA ALA A 107 -9.59 -7.86 -6.90
C ALA A 107 -8.85 -9.03 -6.22
N ALA A 108 -7.64 -8.82 -5.67
CA ALA A 108 -6.78 -9.91 -5.18
C ALA A 108 -6.87 -10.20 -3.67
N LEU A 109 -7.64 -9.40 -2.91
CA LEU A 109 -7.63 -9.39 -1.44
C LEU A 109 -8.41 -10.53 -0.75
N ARG A 110 -8.46 -11.74 -1.34
CA ARG A 110 -9.11 -12.89 -0.68
C ARG A 110 -8.31 -14.19 -0.83
N ARG A 111 -7.68 -14.60 0.28
CA ARG A 111 -7.74 -15.97 0.79
C ARG A 111 -7.82 -15.95 2.31
#